data_AF-A0A1S2L560-F1
#
_entry.id   AF-A0A1S2L560-F1
#
_cell.length_a   1.000
_cell.length_b   1.000
_cell.length_c   1.000
_cell.angle_alpha   90.00
_cell.angle_beta   90.00
_cell.angle_gamma   90.00
#
_symmetry.space_group_name_H-M   'P 1'
#
loop_
_entity.id
_entity.type
_entity.pdbx_description
1 polymer ?
#
loop_
_entity_poly.entity_id
_entity_poly.type
_entity_poly.pdbx_seq_one_letter_code
_entity_poly.pdbx_strand_id
1 'polypeptide(L)'
;MPNGYKDRDPRSLLFNFPSMPKVKFAKMMNEFYFYKALEAVEEAANKLGFILVPRICMHWKRCRDYSEDRKVKVVGKTYFMMKFREMTENEILKLENYLEENVRNHRLAS
;
A
#
# COMPACT_ATOMS: atom_id res chain seq x y z
N MET A 1 -1.95 6.53 2.37
CA MET A 1 -1.09 6.82 1.19
C MET A 1 -0.47 8.20 1.35
N PRO A 2 0.69 8.51 0.74
CA PRO A 2 1.20 9.88 0.70
C PRO A 2 0.17 10.81 0.07
N ASN A 3 -0.12 11.95 0.71
CA ASN A 3 -0.89 13.01 0.08
C ASN A 3 -0.15 13.53 -1.15
N GLY A 4 -0.83 13.67 -2.29
CA GLY A 4 -0.27 14.24 -3.52
C GLY A 4 0.65 13.33 -4.34
N TYR A 5 0.69 12.01 -4.08
CA TYR A 5 1.49 11.09 -4.92
C TYR A 5 1.04 11.09 -6.40
N LYS A 6 -0.23 11.41 -6.67
CA LYS A 6 -0.80 11.54 -8.02
C LYS A 6 -0.22 12.73 -8.79
N ASP A 7 0.11 13.80 -8.08
CA ASP A 7 0.68 15.03 -8.65
C ASP A 7 2.17 14.85 -9.00
N ARG A 8 2.78 13.76 -8.53
CA ARG A 8 4.18 13.40 -8.76
C ARG A 8 4.33 12.29 -9.80
N ASP A 9 3.55 12.33 -10.89
CA ASP A 9 3.65 11.35 -11.98
C ASP A 9 5.01 11.47 -12.69
N PRO A 10 5.92 10.49 -12.53
CA PRO A 10 7.27 10.58 -13.07
C PRO A 10 7.28 10.53 -14.60
N ARG A 11 6.24 10.01 -15.25
CA ARG A 11 6.22 9.86 -16.72
C ARG A 11 6.37 11.20 -17.44
N SER A 12 5.81 12.26 -16.86
CA SER A 12 5.94 13.64 -17.35
C SER A 12 7.38 14.18 -17.27
N LEU A 13 8.21 13.64 -16.37
CA LEU A 13 9.57 14.11 -16.14
C LEU A 13 10.56 13.71 -17.24
N LEU A 14 10.32 12.61 -17.96
CA LEU A 14 11.20 12.21 -19.07
C LEU A 14 11.19 13.23 -20.21
N PHE A 15 10.02 13.81 -20.47
CA PHE A 15 9.88 14.83 -21.50
C PHE A 15 10.56 16.14 -21.09
N ASN A 16 10.40 16.55 -19.83
CA ASN A 16 10.95 17.81 -19.32
C ASN A 16 12.44 17.73 -18.96
N PHE A 17 12.96 16.54 -18.62
CA PHE A 17 14.34 16.33 -18.16
C PHE A 17 15.01 15.12 -18.82
N PRO A 18 15.41 15.20 -20.10
CA PRO A 18 15.98 14.08 -20.86
C PRO A 18 17.30 13.55 -20.29
N SER A 19 18.04 14.36 -19.52
CA SER A 19 19.31 14.01 -18.88
C SER A 19 19.16 13.40 -17.48
N MET A 20 17.93 13.08 -17.05
CA MET A 20 17.69 12.50 -15.73
C MET A 20 18.40 11.16 -15.56
N PRO A 21 19.08 10.92 -14.41
CA PRO A 21 19.68 9.62 -14.13
C PRO A 21 18.64 8.49 -14.17
N LYS A 22 18.88 7.49 -15.02
CA LYS A 22 17.97 6.34 -15.22
C LYS A 22 17.58 5.64 -13.92
N VAL A 23 18.52 5.50 -12.99
CA VAL A 23 18.30 4.86 -11.68
C VAL A 23 17.34 5.67 -10.81
N LYS A 24 17.50 7.01 -10.78
CA LYS A 24 16.63 7.90 -10.03
C LYS A 24 15.21 7.87 -10.58
N PHE A 25 15.09 7.91 -11.91
CA PHE A 25 13.81 7.80 -12.60
C PHE A 25 13.10 6.47 -12.30
N ALA A 26 13.82 5.35 -12.40
CA ALA A 26 13.27 4.03 -12.11
C ALA A 26 12.75 3.92 -10.66
N LYS A 27 13.46 4.50 -9.68
CA LYS A 27 13.02 4.53 -8.28
C LYS A 27 11.70 5.30 -8.12
N MET A 28 11.61 6.49 -8.71
CA MET A 28 10.39 7.31 -8.67
C MET A 28 9.21 6.59 -9.34
N MET A 29 9.48 5.97 -10.49
CA MET A 29 8.46 5.23 -11.24
C MET A 29 7.94 4.02 -10.47
N ASN A 30 8.82 3.25 -9.83
CA ASN A 30 8.44 2.10 -9.00
C ASN A 30 7.58 2.53 -7.81
N GLU A 31 7.92 3.64 -7.15
CA GLU A 31 7.14 4.18 -6.05
C GLU A 31 5.75 4.65 -6.51
N PHE A 32 5.69 5.37 -7.64
CA PHE A 32 4.41 5.80 -8.22
C PHE A 32 3.52 4.61 -8.58
N TYR A 33 4.06 3.60 -9.28
CA TYR A 33 3.30 2.40 -9.63
C TYR A 33 2.87 1.58 -8.41
N PHE A 34 3.69 1.54 -7.35
CA PHE A 34 3.30 0.90 -6.10
C PHE A 34 2.04 1.54 -5.52
N TYR A 35 2.02 2.87 -5.36
CA TYR A 35 0.85 3.55 -4.79
C TYR A 35 -0.36 3.51 -5.70
N LYS A 36 -0.16 3.60 -7.03
CA LYS A 36 -1.26 3.42 -7.99
C LYS A 36 -1.90 2.05 -7.91
N ALA A 37 -1.09 0.99 -7.84
CA ALA A 37 -1.58 -0.37 -7.71
C ALA A 37 -2.28 -0.57 -6.35
N LEU A 38 -1.73 0.00 -5.28
CA LEU A 38 -2.34 -0.07 -3.95
C LEU A 38 -3.72 0.62 -3.92
N GLU A 39 -3.85 1.79 -4.54
CA GLU A 39 -5.12 2.52 -4.65
C GLU A 39 -6.19 1.71 -5.39
N ALA A 40 -5.85 1.16 -6.55
CA ALA A 40 -6.79 0.36 -7.33
C ALA A 40 -7.29 -0.87 -6.55
N VAL A 41 -6.39 -1.53 -5.81
CA VAL A 41 -6.72 -2.69 -4.98
C VAL A 41 -7.56 -2.30 -3.77
N GLU A 42 -7.26 -1.18 -3.12
CA GLU A 42 -8.04 -0.67 -1.98
C GLU A 42 -9.45 -0.26 -2.42
N GLU A 43 -9.61 0.42 -3.55
CA GLU A 43 -10.91 0.74 -4.12
C GLU A 43 -11.73 -0.52 -4.45
N ALA A 44 -11.09 -1.54 -5.02
CA ALA A 44 -11.74 -2.81 -5.29
C ALA A 44 -12.18 -3.53 -4.01
N ALA A 45 -11.32 -3.58 -2.99
CA ALA A 45 -11.64 -4.17 -1.69
C ALA A 45 -12.81 -3.44 -1.01
N ASN A 46 -12.79 -2.10 -1.02
CA ASN A 46 -13.84 -1.27 -0.44
C ASN A 46 -15.20 -1.50 -1.11
N LYS A 47 -15.24 -1.64 -2.44
CA LYS A 47 -16.48 -1.99 -3.19
C LYS A 47 -17.06 -3.34 -2.77
N LEU A 48 -16.21 -4.25 -2.33
CA LEU A 48 -16.61 -5.57 -1.82
C LEU A 48 -16.87 -5.58 -0.30
N GLY A 49 -16.76 -4.43 0.37
CA GLY A 49 -16.97 -4.28 1.82
C GLY A 49 -15.81 -4.79 2.67
N PHE A 50 -14.61 -4.88 2.11
CA PHE A 50 -13.38 -5.24 2.82
C PHE A 50 -12.45 -4.05 2.99
N ILE A 51 -11.57 -4.13 3.98
CA ILE A 51 -10.42 -3.26 4.15
C ILE A 51 -9.13 -4.02 3.81
N LEU A 52 -8.12 -3.29 3.36
CA LEU A 52 -6.82 -3.85 3.05
C LEU A 52 -5.91 -3.85 4.28
N VAL A 53 -5.49 -5.03 4.73
CA VAL A 53 -4.65 -5.20 5.92
C VAL A 53 -3.27 -5.72 5.51
N PRO A 54 -2.17 -5.02 5.86
CA PRO A 54 -0.82 -5.53 5.60
C PRO A 54 -0.58 -6.87 6.30
N ARG A 55 0.15 -7.79 5.64
CA ARG A 55 0.51 -9.10 6.23
C ARG A 55 1.17 -8.97 7.61
N ILE A 56 1.94 -7.91 7.85
CA ILE A 56 2.63 -7.66 9.11
C ILE A 56 1.68 -7.38 10.29
N CYS A 57 0.47 -6.90 10.01
CA CYS A 57 -0.55 -6.65 11.03
C CYS A 57 -1.34 -7.92 11.37
N MET A 58 -1.38 -8.89 10.45
CA MET A 58 -2.11 -10.14 10.60
C MET A 58 -1.35 -11.18 11.44
N HIS A 59 -2.07 -12.00 12.21
CA HIS A 59 -1.46 -13.15 12.87
C HIS A 59 -1.03 -14.22 11.85
N TRP A 60 0.14 -14.85 12.03
CA TRP A 60 0.71 -15.79 11.05
C TRP A 60 -0.20 -16.99 10.75
N LYS A 61 -0.93 -17.48 11.76
CA LYS A 61 -1.88 -18.59 11.61
C LYS A 61 -3.05 -18.18 10.71
N ARG A 62 -3.61 -16.99 10.95
CA ARG A 62 -4.71 -16.41 10.16
C ARG A 62 -4.28 -16.09 8.73
N CYS A 63 -3.03 -15.67 8.53
CA CYS A 63 -2.45 -15.51 7.18
C CYS A 63 -2.49 -16.80 6.37
N ARG A 64 -2.35 -17.96 7.01
CA ARG A 64 -2.44 -19.27 6.37
C ARG A 64 -3.90 -19.60 6.04
N ASP A 65 -4.81 -19.36 6.98
CA ASP A 65 -6.23 -19.68 6.82
C ASP A 65 -6.90 -18.85 5.71
N TYR A 66 -6.47 -17.61 5.49
CA TYR A 66 -7.02 -16.71 4.47
C TYR A 66 -6.18 -16.61 3.19
N SER A 67 -5.19 -17.50 2.99
CA SER A 67 -4.17 -17.33 1.94
C SER A 67 -4.69 -17.50 0.51
N GLU A 68 -5.76 -18.25 0.31
CA GLU A 68 -6.29 -18.58 -1.03
C GLU A 68 -7.21 -17.48 -1.54
N ASP A 69 -8.23 -17.11 -0.77
CA ASP A 69 -9.32 -16.27 -1.30
C ASP A 69 -9.17 -14.77 -1.01
N ARG A 70 -8.38 -14.41 0.00
CA ARG A 70 -8.35 -13.03 0.52
C ARG A 70 -6.99 -12.37 0.45
N LYS A 71 -5.98 -13.07 -0.05
CA LYS A 71 -4.62 -12.58 -0.18
C LYS A 71 -4.44 -11.81 -1.48
N VAL A 72 -3.94 -10.57 -1.39
CA VAL A 72 -3.59 -9.75 -2.54
C VAL A 72 -2.12 -9.37 -2.48
N LYS A 73 -1.41 -9.47 -3.62
CA LYS A 73 -0.04 -9.00 -3.75
C LYS A 73 -0.01 -7.68 -4.50
N VAL A 74 0.59 -6.67 -3.90
CA VAL A 74 0.83 -5.35 -4.51
C VAL A 74 2.33 -5.11 -4.56
N VAL A 75 2.92 -5.24 -5.74
CA VAL A 75 4.35 -4.99 -6.03
C VAL A 75 5.27 -5.59 -4.94
N GLY A 76 5.18 -6.90 -4.75
CA GLY A 76 6.01 -7.64 -3.78
C GLY A 76 5.56 -7.57 -2.32
N LYS A 77 4.67 -6.63 -1.95
CA LYS A 77 4.05 -6.59 -0.62
C LYS A 77 2.76 -7.41 -0.61
N THR A 78 2.50 -8.10 0.50
CA THR A 78 1.32 -8.94 0.67
C THR A 78 0.33 -8.27 1.62
N TYR A 79 -0.92 -8.25 1.21
CA TYR A 79 -2.06 -7.71 1.93
C TYR A 79 -3.18 -8.76 2.01
N PHE A 80 -4.09 -8.57 2.95
CA PHE A 80 -5.28 -9.39 3.13
C PHE A 80 -6.52 -8.51 3.12
N MET A 81 -7.55 -8.93 2.39
CA MET A 81 -8.87 -8.30 2.40
C MET A 81 -9.66 -8.84 3.59
N MET A 82 -9.93 -7.99 4.58
CA MET A 82 -10.60 -8.38 5.82
C MET A 82 -11.79 -7.47 6.08
N LYS A 83 -12.86 -7.99 6.69
CA LYS A 83 -13.88 -7.10 7.28
C LYS A 83 -13.40 -6.71 8.67
N PHE A 84 -13.70 -5.49 9.10
CA PHE A 84 -13.32 -5.00 10.43
C PHE A 84 -13.81 -5.93 11.56
N ARG A 85 -15.04 -6.46 11.42
CA ARG A 85 -15.65 -7.41 12.37
C ARG A 85 -14.96 -8.78 12.44
N GLU A 86 -14.21 -9.15 11.41
CA GLU A 86 -13.49 -10.43 11.37
C GLU A 86 -12.09 -10.32 11.98
N MET A 87 -11.61 -9.10 12.23
CA MET A 87 -10.30 -8.86 12.82
C MET A 87 -10.35 -9.02 14.34
N THR A 88 -9.25 -9.53 14.88
CA THR A 88 -9.05 -9.53 16.33
C THR A 88 -8.62 -8.15 16.83
N GLU A 89 -8.88 -7.84 18.10
CA GLU A 89 -8.47 -6.58 18.73
C GLU A 89 -6.96 -6.33 18.56
N ASN A 90 -6.13 -7.37 18.69
CA ASN A 90 -4.70 -7.28 18.47
C ASN A 90 -4.31 -6.93 17.02
N GLU A 91 -5.05 -7.44 16.03
CA GLU A 91 -4.81 -7.13 14.62
C GLU A 91 -5.25 -5.69 14.29
N ILE A 92 -6.33 -5.23 14.91
CA ILE A 92 -6.80 -3.85 14.81
C ILE A 92 -5.77 -2.90 15.40
N LEU A 93 -5.29 -3.16 16.63
CA LEU A 93 -4.27 -2.34 17.27
C LEU A 93 -2.97 -2.28 16.44
N LYS A 94 -2.55 -3.41 15.86
CA LYS A 94 -1.39 -3.44 14.95
C LYS A 94 -1.63 -2.63 13.68
N LEU A 95 -2.85 -2.64 13.14
CA LEU A 95 -3.21 -1.85 11.97
C LEU A 95 -3.20 -0.36 12.30
N GLU A 96 -3.76 0.04 13.44
CA GLU A 96 -3.75 1.43 13.91
C GLU A 96 -2.32 1.95 14.07
N ASN A 97 -1.48 1.22 14.81
CA ASN A 97 -0.06 1.56 14.98
C ASN A 97 0.66 1.67 13.64
N TYR A 98 0.41 0.74 12.71
CA TYR A 98 0.99 0.78 11.37
C TYR A 98 0.57 2.03 10.60
N LEU A 99 -0.70 2.43 10.68
CA LEU A 99 -1.20 3.62 10.01
C LEU A 99 -0.59 4.90 10.62
N GLU A 100 -0.48 4.99 11.95
CA GLU A 100 0.16 6.11 12.63
C GLU A 100 1.63 6.27 12.25
N GLU A 101 2.40 5.17 12.27
CA GLU A 101 3.80 5.18 11.86
C GLU A 101 3.96 5.63 10.40
N ASN A 102 3.11 5.13 9.50
CA ASN A 102 3.14 5.56 8.11
C ASN A 102 2.81 7.05 7.98
N VAL A 103 1.76 7.54 8.63
CA VAL A 103 1.43 8.98 8.60
C VAL A 103 2.58 9.83 9.12
N ARG A 104 3.22 9.41 10.23
CA ARG A 104 4.39 10.10 10.80
C ARG A 104 5.57 10.15 9.83
N ASN A 105 5.92 9.01 9.21
CA ASN A 105 7.04 8.91 8.27
C ASN A 105 6.82 9.78 7.02
N HIS A 106 5.58 9.90 6.55
CA HIS A 106 5.27 10.72 5.37
C HIS A 106 5.24 12.22 5.70
N ARG A 107 4.85 12.60 6.92
CA ARG A 107 4.94 14.00 7.38
C ARG A 107 6.38 14.48 7.55
N LEU A 108 7.32 13.58 7.89
CA LEU A 108 8.74 13.90 8.03
C LEU A 108 9.49 13.93 6.68
N ALA A 109 8.90 13.36 5.62
CA ALA A 109 9.48 13.29 4.28
C ALA A 109 8.86 14.30 3.28
N SER A 110 7.93 15.15 3.75
CA SER A 110 7.25 16.20 2.98
C SER A 110 7.78 17.57 3.38
#